data_AF-A0A9P1DI00-F1
#
_entry.id   AF-A0A9P1DI00-F1
#
_cell.length_a   1.000
_cell.length_b   1.000
_cell.length_c   1.000
_cell.angle_alpha   90.00
_cell.angle_beta   90.00
_cell.angle_gamma   90.00
#
_symmetry.space_group_name_H-M   'P 1'
#
loop_
_entity.id
_entity.type
_entity.pdbx_description
1 polymer ?
#
loop_
_entity_poly.entity_id
_entity_poly.type
_entity_poly.pdbx_seq_one_letter_code
_entity_poly.pdbx_strand_id
1 'polypeptide(L)'
;MVRCSIEQREECLWDAALFALWNITWIWIQILFTASWEFAVAYLAAEWYLEGGFHEENHFQKGKIGLIQCCRQCHVWWALFRYHFGTMVKASVFIGILRPVRFVLGSLTAVARIEANPVAGIILCCCGCLVDVYEQYFERLSANAYIEVALSGANLETAAFEAGEVSARQTNTASNLNGTTFIFQLVGLALIWWAGYFIMWMRLGISECRLHMGLKMKSLYLYLCLYTLLMGK
;
A
#
# COMPACT_ATOMS: atom_id res chain seq x y z
N MET A 1 -33.46 21.52 -24.29
CA MET A 1 -33.19 20.95 -22.96
C MET A 1 -33.87 19.58 -22.93
N VAL A 2 -33.14 18.51 -23.22
CA VAL A 2 -33.70 17.15 -23.38
C VAL A 2 -34.08 16.62 -21.99
N ARG A 3 -35.36 16.32 -21.79
CA ARG A 3 -35.87 15.77 -20.53
C ARG A 3 -35.59 14.27 -20.54
N CYS A 4 -34.60 13.84 -19.76
CA CYS A 4 -34.28 12.42 -19.58
C CYS A 4 -35.51 11.69 -18.98
N SER A 5 -35.89 10.54 -19.57
CA SER A 5 -36.94 9.71 -19.00
C SER A 5 -36.47 9.13 -17.66
N ILE A 6 -37.39 8.86 -16.75
CA ILE A 6 -37.08 8.30 -15.42
C ILE A 6 -36.35 6.96 -15.57
N GLU A 7 -36.76 6.13 -16.52
CA GLU A 7 -36.14 4.85 -16.85
C GLU A 7 -34.67 4.98 -17.26
N GLN A 8 -34.34 5.99 -18.07
CA GLN A 8 -32.96 6.23 -18.50
C GLN A 8 -32.07 6.81 -17.38
N ARG A 9 -32.65 7.43 -16.35
CA ARG A 9 -31.94 7.84 -15.13
C ARG A 9 -31.58 6.63 -14.27
N GLU A 10 -32.47 5.66 -14.14
CA GLU A 10 -32.24 4.44 -13.35
C GLU A 10 -31.12 3.59 -13.94
N GLU A 11 -31.10 3.39 -15.26
CA GLU A 11 -30.00 2.66 -15.94
C GLU A 11 -28.64 3.31 -15.70
N CYS A 12 -28.53 4.64 -15.82
CA CYS A 12 -27.29 5.37 -15.55
C CYS A 12 -26.85 5.27 -14.08
N LEU A 13 -27.80 5.20 -13.13
CA LEU A 13 -27.49 5.00 -11.72
C LEU A 13 -26.93 3.61 -11.45
N TRP A 14 -27.49 2.57 -12.08
CA TRP A 14 -26.98 1.19 -11.97
C TRP A 14 -25.61 1.03 -12.60
N ASP A 15 -25.38 1.61 -13.78
CA ASP A 15 -24.06 1.58 -14.43
C ASP A 15 -22.99 2.30 -13.59
N ALA A 16 -23.34 3.46 -13.02
CA ALA A 16 -22.46 4.18 -12.12
C ALA A 16 -22.17 3.39 -10.82
N ALA A 17 -23.19 2.74 -10.26
CA ALA A 17 -23.03 1.91 -9.06
C ALA A 17 -22.15 0.68 -9.31
N LEU A 18 -22.35 -0.03 -10.43
CA LEU A 18 -21.51 -1.16 -10.83
C LEU A 18 -20.06 -0.73 -11.06
N PHE A 19 -19.85 0.39 -11.74
CA PHE A 19 -18.52 0.96 -11.91
C PHE A 19 -17.88 1.31 -10.56
N ALA A 20 -18.61 1.93 -9.63
CA ALA A 20 -18.08 2.26 -8.31
C ALA A 20 -17.69 1.01 -7.52
N LEU A 21 -18.56 -0.01 -7.48
CA LEU A 21 -18.31 -1.28 -6.81
C LEU A 21 -17.10 -2.02 -7.39
N TRP A 22 -16.96 -2.01 -8.72
CA TRP A 22 -15.79 -2.59 -9.39
C TRP A 22 -14.49 -1.93 -8.94
N ASN A 23 -14.44 -0.58 -8.91
CA ASN A 23 -13.26 0.15 -8.48
C ASN A 23 -12.94 -0.09 -7.01
N ILE A 24 -13.95 -0.10 -6.13
CA ILE A 24 -13.76 -0.38 -4.70
C ILE A 24 -13.18 -1.79 -4.48
N THR A 25 -13.74 -2.78 -5.19
CA THR A 25 -13.27 -4.17 -5.10
C THR A 25 -11.84 -4.30 -5.61
N TRP A 26 -11.52 -3.62 -6.73
CA TRP A 26 -10.16 -3.61 -7.27
C TRP A 26 -9.15 -2.98 -6.31
N ILE A 27 -9.49 -1.84 -5.71
CA ILE A 27 -8.66 -1.18 -4.69
C ILE A 27 -8.41 -2.13 -3.51
N TRP A 28 -9.46 -2.78 -3.01
CA TRP A 28 -9.34 -3.72 -1.89
C TRP A 28 -8.42 -4.90 -2.22
N ILE A 29 -8.59 -5.50 -3.42
CA ILE A 29 -7.72 -6.58 -3.90
C ILE A 29 -6.26 -6.13 -3.91
N GLN A 30 -5.98 -4.94 -4.41
CA GLN A 30 -4.61 -4.39 -4.45
C GLN A 30 -4.01 -4.23 -3.05
N ILE A 31 -4.80 -3.77 -2.07
CA ILE A 31 -4.35 -3.66 -0.67
C ILE A 31 -4.04 -5.05 -0.09
N LEU A 32 -4.86 -6.05 -0.39
CA LEU A 32 -4.61 -7.43 0.03
C LEU A 32 -3.33 -8.01 -0.58
N PHE A 33 -3.09 -7.78 -1.88
CA PHE A 33 -1.85 -8.21 -2.53
C PHE A 33 -0.62 -7.54 -1.94
N THR A 34 -0.71 -6.23 -1.68
CA THR A 34 0.38 -5.47 -1.05
C THR A 34 0.70 -6.02 0.33
N ALA A 35 -0.31 -6.19 1.20
CA ALA A 35 -0.13 -6.75 2.53
C ALA A 35 0.47 -8.18 2.50
N SER A 36 0.00 -9.00 1.56
CA SER A 36 0.51 -10.37 1.40
C SER A 36 1.97 -10.39 0.96
N TRP A 37 2.38 -9.48 0.06
CA TRP A 37 3.75 -9.35 -0.38
C TRP A 37 4.67 -8.81 0.73
N GLU A 38 4.23 -7.79 1.47
CA GLU A 38 4.97 -7.23 2.61
C GLU A 38 5.21 -8.29 3.69
N PHE A 39 4.18 -9.08 4.03
CA PHE A 39 4.32 -10.22 4.93
C PHE A 39 5.34 -11.24 4.40
N ALA A 40 5.25 -11.61 3.11
CA ALA A 40 6.13 -12.62 2.54
C ALA A 40 7.60 -12.20 2.60
N VAL A 41 7.90 -10.94 2.28
CA VAL A 41 9.26 -10.39 2.38
C VAL A 41 9.74 -10.35 3.83
N ALA A 42 8.89 -9.89 4.76
CA ALA A 42 9.22 -9.84 6.19
C ALA A 42 9.51 -11.25 6.76
N TYR A 43 8.67 -12.22 6.42
CA TYR A 43 8.83 -13.61 6.85
C TYR A 43 10.14 -14.21 6.32
N LEU A 44 10.44 -14.02 5.02
CA LEU A 44 11.70 -14.48 4.44
C LEU A 44 12.91 -13.81 5.10
N ALA A 45 12.85 -12.51 5.36
CA ALA A 45 13.91 -11.78 6.04
C ALA A 45 14.15 -12.32 7.46
N ALA A 46 13.08 -12.59 8.21
CA ALA A 46 13.15 -13.15 9.54
C ALA A 46 13.78 -14.56 9.55
N GLU A 47 13.33 -15.44 8.66
CA GLU A 47 13.87 -16.78 8.52
C GLU A 47 15.36 -16.72 8.11
N TRP A 48 15.77 -15.79 7.24
CA TRP A 48 17.16 -15.64 6.81
C TRP A 48 18.04 -15.15 7.95
N TYR A 49 17.52 -14.21 8.75
CA TYR A 49 18.19 -13.71 9.94
C TYR A 49 18.39 -14.82 10.97
N LEU A 50 17.34 -15.60 11.26
CA LEU A 50 17.34 -16.65 12.27
C LEU A 50 18.17 -17.88 11.88
N GLU A 51 18.31 -18.16 10.58
CA GLU A 51 19.20 -19.21 10.05
C GLU A 51 20.70 -18.87 10.17
N GLY A 52 21.04 -17.69 10.69
CA GLY A 52 22.42 -17.28 10.91
C GLY A 52 23.06 -16.61 9.69
N GLY A 53 22.29 -15.86 8.90
CA GLY A 53 22.76 -15.17 7.69
C GLY A 53 23.98 -14.23 7.86
N PHE A 54 24.33 -13.86 9.10
CA PHE A 54 25.50 -13.06 9.44
C PHE A 54 26.76 -13.86 9.83
N HIS A 55 26.65 -15.18 10.01
CA HIS A 55 27.81 -16.02 10.34
C HIS A 55 28.59 -16.38 9.07
N GLU A 56 29.77 -15.74 8.89
CA GLU A 56 30.69 -15.96 7.76
C GLU A 56 31.23 -17.41 7.66
N GLU A 57 31.03 -18.24 8.68
CA GLU A 57 31.65 -19.56 8.76
C GLU A 57 30.94 -20.66 7.93
N ASN A 58 29.73 -20.39 7.42
CA ASN A 58 28.94 -21.35 6.64
C ASN A 58 28.88 -21.06 5.13
N HIS A 59 29.84 -20.31 4.59
CA HIS A 59 29.93 -19.99 3.15
C HIS A 59 30.17 -21.21 2.20
N PHE A 60 30.21 -22.44 2.72
CA PHE A 60 30.42 -23.67 1.94
C PHE A 60 29.15 -24.53 1.76
N GLN A 61 28.02 -23.92 1.41
CA GLN A 61 26.95 -24.60 0.66
C GLN A 61 26.56 -23.83 -0.62
N LYS A 62 27.57 -23.31 -1.32
CA LYS A 62 27.46 -22.60 -2.62
C LYS A 62 26.81 -23.40 -3.77
N GLY A 63 26.45 -24.67 -3.58
CA GLY A 63 25.92 -25.55 -4.65
C GLY A 63 24.40 -25.72 -4.72
N LYS A 64 23.63 -25.35 -3.68
CA LYS A 64 22.17 -25.62 -3.62
C LYS A 64 21.28 -24.39 -3.48
N ILE A 65 21.86 -23.19 -3.57
CA ILE A 65 21.15 -21.92 -3.30
C ILE A 65 19.98 -21.71 -4.27
N GLY A 66 20.08 -22.12 -5.54
CA GLY A 66 19.02 -21.94 -6.53
C GLY A 66 17.78 -22.83 -6.33
N LEU A 67 17.97 -24.11 -5.96
CA LEU A 67 16.84 -25.03 -5.73
C LEU A 67 16.15 -24.76 -4.39
N ILE A 68 16.93 -24.41 -3.36
CA ILE A 68 16.42 -24.10 -2.01
C ILE A 68 15.59 -22.80 -2.02
N GLN A 69 15.98 -21.80 -2.83
CA GLN A 69 15.25 -20.53 -2.97
C GLN A 69 13.81 -20.73 -3.48
N CYS A 70 13.60 -21.58 -4.49
CA CYS A 70 12.25 -21.90 -5.00
C CYS A 70 11.40 -22.61 -3.94
N CYS A 71 11.97 -23.58 -3.23
CA CYS A 71 11.28 -24.28 -2.15
C CYS A 71 10.86 -23.32 -1.02
N ARG A 72 11.72 -22.35 -0.70
CA ARG A 72 11.47 -21.38 0.37
C ARG A 72 10.40 -20.36 0.01
N GLN A 73 10.38 -19.87 -1.24
CA GLN A 73 9.30 -19.01 -1.70
C GLN A 73 7.95 -19.73 -1.69
N CYS A 74 7.91 -20.99 -2.14
CA CYS A 74 6.70 -21.83 -2.06
C CYS A 74 6.27 -22.07 -0.61
N HIS A 75 7.24 -22.28 0.30
CA HIS A 75 6.97 -22.46 1.72
C HIS A 75 6.31 -21.22 2.34
N VAL A 76 6.80 -20.02 2.03
CA VAL A 76 6.21 -18.78 2.53
C VAL A 76 4.81 -18.54 1.99
N TRP A 77 4.57 -18.75 0.70
CA TRP A 77 3.22 -18.64 0.15
C TRP A 77 2.28 -19.69 0.76
N TRP A 78 2.74 -20.91 0.95
CA TRP A 78 1.97 -21.95 1.65
C TRP A 78 1.62 -21.54 3.08
N ALA A 79 2.60 -21.06 3.86
CA ALA A 79 2.39 -20.61 5.23
C ALA A 79 1.43 -19.41 5.28
N LEU A 80 1.59 -18.45 4.37
CA LEU A 80 0.69 -17.31 4.23
C LEU A 80 -0.73 -17.78 3.95
N PHE A 81 -0.96 -18.57 2.90
CA PHE A 81 -2.30 -19.01 2.52
C PHE A 81 -2.95 -19.91 3.58
N ARG A 82 -2.17 -20.75 4.25
CA ARG A 82 -2.68 -21.74 5.20
C ARG A 82 -2.94 -21.18 6.60
N TYR A 83 -2.12 -20.25 7.06
CA TYR A 83 -2.13 -19.78 8.46
C TYR A 83 -2.43 -18.29 8.62
N HIS A 84 -1.98 -17.43 7.70
CA HIS A 84 -2.05 -15.97 7.88
C HIS A 84 -3.00 -15.25 6.92
N PHE A 85 -3.59 -15.94 5.94
CA PHE A 85 -4.44 -15.34 4.92
C PHE A 85 -5.67 -14.67 5.50
N GLY A 86 -6.30 -15.29 6.50
CA GLY A 86 -7.44 -14.70 7.21
C GLY A 86 -7.09 -13.37 7.89
N THR A 87 -5.92 -13.30 8.51
CA THR A 87 -5.41 -12.07 9.13
C THR A 87 -5.12 -11.01 8.07
N MET A 88 -4.53 -11.38 6.92
CA MET A 88 -4.29 -10.46 5.80
C MET A 88 -5.58 -9.90 5.19
N VAL A 89 -6.60 -10.75 5.02
CA VAL A 89 -7.93 -10.35 4.53
C VAL A 89 -8.62 -9.41 5.53
N LYS A 90 -8.61 -9.73 6.82
CA LYS A 90 -9.19 -8.87 7.86
C LYS A 90 -8.49 -7.52 7.90
N ALA A 91 -7.17 -7.53 7.82
CA ALA A 91 -6.36 -6.33 7.90
C ALA A 91 -6.47 -5.47 6.63
N SER A 92 -6.57 -6.06 5.43
CA SER A 92 -6.74 -5.30 4.18
C SER A 92 -8.08 -4.56 4.13
N VAL A 93 -9.16 -5.14 4.67
CA VAL A 93 -10.45 -4.44 4.85
C VAL A 93 -10.29 -3.25 5.79
N PHE A 94 -9.67 -3.48 6.95
CA PHE A 94 -9.54 -2.47 7.98
C PHE A 94 -8.64 -1.31 7.53
N ILE A 95 -7.46 -1.60 6.97
CA ILE A 95 -6.58 -0.58 6.38
C ILE A 95 -7.24 0.12 5.20
N GLY A 96 -7.96 -0.61 4.34
CA GLY A 96 -8.69 -0.02 3.22
C GLY A 96 -9.71 1.03 3.64
N ILE A 97 -10.45 0.77 4.71
CA ILE A 97 -11.41 1.72 5.29
C ILE A 97 -10.70 2.88 5.97
N LEU A 98 -9.60 2.61 6.67
CA LEU A 98 -8.88 3.64 7.44
C LEU A 98 -8.01 4.57 6.60
N ARG A 99 -7.55 4.16 5.42
CA ARG A 99 -6.73 5.01 4.53
C ARG A 99 -7.35 6.39 4.24
N PRO A 100 -8.60 6.51 3.77
CA PRO A 100 -9.20 7.82 3.54
C PRO A 100 -9.38 8.60 4.86
N VAL A 101 -9.73 7.92 5.94
CA VAL A 101 -9.86 8.53 7.28
C VAL A 101 -8.52 9.08 7.76
N ARG A 102 -7.42 8.34 7.56
CA ARG A 102 -6.05 8.77 7.86
C ARG A 102 -5.62 9.96 7.03
N PHE A 103 -5.97 9.99 5.76
CA PHE A 103 -5.64 11.13 4.91
C PHE A 103 -6.31 12.40 5.41
N VAL A 104 -7.61 12.32 5.75
CA VAL A 104 -8.36 13.46 6.30
C VAL A 104 -7.78 13.88 7.65
N LEU A 105 -7.77 12.96 8.63
CA LEU A 105 -7.34 13.29 9.99
C LEU A 105 -5.87 13.69 10.06
N GLY A 106 -4.98 12.99 9.34
CA GLY A 106 -3.57 13.36 9.26
C GLY A 106 -3.35 14.74 8.65
N SER A 107 -4.18 15.15 7.68
CA SER A 107 -4.14 16.52 7.14
C SER A 107 -4.61 17.54 8.17
N LEU A 108 -5.66 17.24 8.95
CA LEU A 108 -6.11 18.10 10.04
C LEU A 108 -5.03 18.23 11.12
N THR A 109 -4.41 17.12 11.54
CA THR A 109 -3.34 17.12 12.55
C THR A 109 -2.11 17.87 12.05
N ALA A 110 -1.75 17.73 10.77
CA ALA A 110 -0.64 18.47 10.17
C ALA A 110 -0.88 19.98 10.19
N VAL A 111 -2.10 20.43 9.88
CA VAL A 111 -2.48 21.85 9.97
C VAL A 111 -2.52 22.33 11.42
N ALA A 112 -2.98 21.48 12.35
CA ALA A 112 -3.02 21.79 13.78
C ALA A 112 -1.63 21.96 14.40
N ARG A 113 -0.60 21.28 13.86
CA ARG A 113 0.81 21.38 14.31
C ARG A 113 1.55 22.60 13.75
N ILE A 114 0.96 23.37 12.84
CA ILE A 114 1.57 24.62 12.34
C ILE A 114 1.40 25.70 13.42
N GLU A 115 2.42 25.86 14.25
CA GLU A 115 2.50 26.92 15.26
C GLU A 115 2.51 28.31 14.59
N ALA A 116 1.33 28.93 14.45
CA ALA A 116 1.08 30.36 14.21
C ALA A 116 -0.35 30.68 13.74
N ASN A 117 -1.18 29.69 13.41
CA ASN A 117 -2.47 29.94 12.75
C ASN A 117 -3.64 29.88 13.75
N PRO A 118 -4.51 30.92 13.89
CA PRO A 118 -5.68 30.88 14.78
C PRO A 118 -6.66 29.76 14.44
N VAL A 119 -6.62 29.26 13.21
CA VAL A 119 -7.40 28.09 12.74
C VAL A 119 -6.97 26.80 13.45
N ALA A 120 -5.69 26.65 13.83
CA ALA A 120 -5.19 25.47 14.54
C ALA A 120 -5.86 25.32 15.92
N GLY A 121 -6.08 26.43 16.64
CA GLY A 121 -6.74 26.43 17.94
C GLY A 121 -8.21 26.00 17.88
N ILE A 122 -8.94 26.40 16.83
CA ILE A 122 -10.35 25.99 16.62
C ILE A 122 -10.43 24.50 16.27
N ILE A 123 -9.53 24.00 15.42
CA ILE A 123 -9.46 22.58 15.07
C ILE A 123 -9.12 21.74 16.31
N LEU A 124 -8.15 22.15 17.12
CA LEU A 124 -7.80 21.43 18.35
C LEU A 124 -8.96 21.42 19.35
N CYS A 125 -9.71 22.51 19.45
CA CYS A 125 -10.87 22.61 20.35
C CYS A 125 -12.04 21.72 19.92
N CYS A 126 -12.35 21.66 18.61
CA CYS A 126 -13.49 20.89 18.11
C CYS A 126 -13.16 19.42 17.80
N CYS A 127 -11.90 19.11 17.46
CA CYS A 127 -11.47 17.80 16.99
C CYS A 127 -10.33 17.19 17.81
N GLY A 128 -9.94 17.77 18.95
CA GLY A 128 -8.85 17.26 19.79
C GLY A 128 -9.02 15.79 20.18
N CYS A 129 -10.23 15.39 20.62
CA CYS A 129 -10.51 14.00 20.97
C CYS A 129 -10.40 13.02 19.78
N LEU A 130 -10.73 13.48 18.57
CA LEU A 130 -10.58 12.67 17.35
C LEU A 130 -9.10 12.53 16.97
N VAL A 131 -8.30 13.56 17.20
CA VAL A 131 -6.84 13.52 17.01
C VAL A 131 -6.20 12.57 18.02
N ASP A 132 -6.60 12.59 19.29
CA ASP A 132 -6.05 11.69 20.32
C ASP A 132 -6.36 10.22 20.02
N VAL A 133 -7.61 9.91 19.65
CA VAL A 133 -8.00 8.53 19.25
C VAL A 133 -7.26 8.11 17.99
N TYR A 134 -7.03 9.04 17.06
CA TYR A 134 -6.27 8.79 15.85
C TYR A 134 -4.81 8.42 16.13
N GLU A 135 -4.10 9.23 16.92
CA GLU A 135 -2.68 9.00 17.24
C GLU A 135 -2.49 7.72 18.08
N GLN A 136 -3.43 7.40 18.96
CA GLN A 136 -3.31 6.22 19.83
C GLN A 136 -3.61 4.90 19.10
N TYR A 137 -4.63 4.86 18.24
CA TYR A 137 -5.11 3.61 17.65
C TYR A 137 -4.87 3.53 16.14
N PHE A 138 -5.18 4.59 15.41
CA PHE A 138 -5.19 4.54 13.95
C PHE A 138 -3.83 4.82 13.34
N GLU A 139 -2.96 5.62 13.93
CA GLU A 139 -1.61 5.84 13.43
C GLU A 139 -0.75 4.56 13.50
N ARG A 140 -0.93 3.78 14.58
CA ARG A 140 -0.15 2.55 14.83
C ARG A 140 -0.47 1.42 13.85
N LEU A 141 -1.69 1.39 13.32
CA LEU A 141 -2.19 0.31 12.47
C LEU A 141 -1.72 0.47 11.01
N SER A 142 -0.44 0.72 10.81
CA SER A 142 0.20 1.01 9.53
C SER A 142 0.59 -0.27 8.77
N ALA A 143 1.16 -0.12 7.58
CA ALA A 143 1.74 -1.25 6.81
C ALA A 143 2.76 -2.05 7.65
N ASN A 144 3.43 -1.39 8.60
CA ASN A 144 4.39 -2.02 9.50
C ASN A 144 3.75 -3.05 10.44
N ALA A 145 2.44 -2.98 10.69
CA ALA A 145 1.73 -3.99 11.49
C ALA A 145 1.73 -5.37 10.79
N TYR A 146 1.71 -5.43 9.45
CA TYR A 146 1.79 -6.70 8.72
C TYR A 146 3.14 -7.39 8.89
N ILE A 147 4.21 -6.59 8.93
CA ILE A 147 5.58 -7.03 9.16
C ILE A 147 5.67 -7.62 10.57
N GLU A 148 5.10 -6.95 11.56
CA GLU A 148 5.11 -7.44 12.94
C GLU A 148 4.28 -8.72 13.10
N VAL A 149 3.14 -8.85 12.42
CA VAL A 149 2.39 -10.13 12.38
C VAL A 149 3.24 -11.27 11.83
N ALA A 150 4.13 -11.00 10.86
CA ALA A 150 5.06 -12.01 10.34
C ALA A 150 6.14 -12.40 11.34
N LEU A 151 6.58 -11.46 12.19
CA LEU A 151 7.67 -11.66 13.15
C LEU A 151 7.18 -12.29 14.46
N SER A 152 6.12 -11.75 15.06
CA SER A 152 5.62 -12.17 16.37
C SER A 152 4.57 -13.28 16.28
N GLY A 153 3.92 -13.44 15.11
CA GLY A 153 2.78 -14.36 14.95
C GLY A 153 1.54 -13.97 15.75
N ALA A 154 1.50 -12.75 16.30
CA ALA A 154 0.41 -12.25 17.12
C ALA A 154 -0.81 -11.80 16.30
N ASN A 155 -1.91 -11.52 16.99
CA ASN A 155 -3.08 -10.91 16.38
C ASN A 155 -2.75 -9.50 15.86
N LEU A 156 -3.46 -9.05 14.81
CA LEU A 156 -3.24 -7.74 14.17
C LEU A 156 -3.19 -6.56 15.15
N GLU A 157 -4.03 -6.57 16.19
CA GLU A 157 -4.11 -5.49 17.17
C GLU A 157 -2.85 -5.41 18.04
N THR A 158 -2.40 -6.55 18.56
CA THR A 158 -1.17 -6.66 19.36
C THR A 158 0.04 -6.29 18.51
N ALA A 159 0.12 -6.83 17.29
CA ALA A 159 1.18 -6.54 16.34
C ALA A 159 1.22 -5.06 15.92
N ALA A 160 0.06 -4.39 15.78
CA ALA A 160 0.02 -2.96 15.50
C ALA A 160 0.57 -2.12 16.65
N PHE A 161 0.32 -2.51 17.90
CA PHE A 161 0.86 -1.82 19.07
C PHE A 161 2.38 -1.94 19.14
N GLU A 162 2.89 -3.17 19.00
CA GLU A 162 4.33 -3.48 19.02
C GLU A 162 5.06 -2.77 17.85
N ALA A 163 4.52 -2.86 16.63
CA ALA A 163 5.05 -2.17 15.46
C ALA A 163 5.10 -0.64 15.64
N GLY A 164 4.06 -0.07 16.27
CA GLY A 164 3.98 1.36 16.55
C GLY A 164 5.09 1.83 17.50
N GLU A 165 5.40 1.05 18.54
CA GLU A 165 6.46 1.37 19.49
C GLU A 165 7.86 1.29 18.84
N VAL A 166 8.10 0.27 18.02
CA VAL A 166 9.36 0.15 17.25
C VAL A 166 9.53 1.33 16.30
N SER A 167 8.47 1.70 15.57
CA SER A 167 8.46 2.82 14.63
C SER A 167 8.76 4.16 15.34
N ALA A 168 8.18 4.38 16.53
CA ALA A 168 8.42 5.58 17.33
C ALA A 168 9.88 5.68 17.85
N ARG A 169 10.54 4.56 18.11
CA ARG A 169 11.95 4.53 18.55
C ARG A 169 12.93 4.75 17.40
N GLN A 170 12.57 4.40 16.17
CA GLN A 170 13.46 4.44 15.00
C GLN A 170 13.03 5.44 13.91
N THR A 171 12.45 6.56 14.30
CA THR A 171 11.92 7.59 13.37
C THR A 171 12.97 8.11 12.38
N ASN A 172 14.22 8.33 12.83
CA ASN A 172 15.29 8.83 11.97
C ASN A 172 15.68 7.84 10.87
N THR A 173 15.81 6.56 11.22
CA THR A 173 16.13 5.50 10.26
C THR A 173 14.98 5.30 9.28
N ALA A 174 13.74 5.27 9.79
CA ALA A 174 12.54 5.15 8.96
C ALA A 174 12.42 6.30 7.95
N SER A 175 12.70 7.54 8.36
CA SER A 175 12.68 8.70 7.47
C SER A 175 13.72 8.60 6.35
N ASN A 176 14.96 8.22 6.69
CA ASN A 176 16.03 8.06 5.68
C ASN A 176 15.72 6.92 4.70
N LEU A 177 15.17 5.82 5.20
CA LEU A 177 14.74 4.71 4.36
C LEU A 177 13.61 5.15 3.42
N ASN A 178 12.63 5.89 3.93
CA ASN A 178 11.52 6.41 3.13
C ASN A 178 11.98 7.38 2.03
N GLY A 179 12.95 8.25 2.33
CA GLY A 179 13.56 9.11 1.32
C GLY A 179 14.26 8.31 0.22
N THR A 180 14.94 7.23 0.59
CA THR A 180 15.65 6.37 -0.36
C THR A 180 14.69 5.55 -1.22
N THR A 181 13.66 4.94 -0.61
CA THR A 181 12.64 4.16 -1.34
C THR A 181 11.85 5.04 -2.29
N PHE A 182 11.57 6.29 -1.92
CA PHE A 182 10.92 7.25 -2.81
C PHE A 182 11.70 7.47 -4.12
N ILE A 183 13.03 7.60 -4.04
CA ILE A 183 13.89 7.72 -5.23
C ILE A 183 13.78 6.48 -6.11
N PHE A 184 13.85 5.28 -5.53
CA PHE A 184 13.70 4.04 -6.28
C PHE A 184 12.32 3.88 -6.92
N GLN A 185 11.26 4.28 -6.22
CA GLN A 185 9.90 4.27 -6.75
C GLN A 185 9.76 5.21 -7.95
N LEU A 186 10.31 6.43 -7.88
CA LEU A 186 10.30 7.38 -8.99
C LEU A 186 11.05 6.83 -10.21
N VAL A 187 12.23 6.25 -10.00
CA VAL A 187 13.03 5.66 -11.09
C VAL A 187 12.27 4.48 -11.70
N GLY A 188 11.69 3.59 -10.88
CA GLY A 188 10.91 2.45 -11.34
C GLY A 188 9.69 2.88 -12.17
N LEU A 189 8.94 3.87 -11.70
CA LEU A 189 7.80 4.45 -12.43
C LEU A 189 8.23 5.06 -13.78
N ALA A 190 9.35 5.80 -13.80
CA ALA A 190 9.88 6.39 -15.02
C ALA A 190 10.29 5.32 -16.04
N LEU A 191 10.92 4.23 -15.59
CA LEU A 191 11.31 3.10 -16.44
C LEU A 191 10.10 2.36 -17.00
N ILE A 192 9.08 2.09 -16.19
CA ILE A 192 7.82 1.46 -16.64
C ILE A 192 7.13 2.34 -17.68
N TRP A 193 7.09 3.66 -17.44
CA TRP A 193 6.53 4.62 -18.39
C TRP A 193 7.28 4.62 -19.72
N TRP A 194 8.61 4.69 -19.66
CA TRP A 194 9.46 4.69 -20.86
C TRP A 194 9.34 3.39 -21.65
N ALA A 195 9.36 2.24 -20.96
CA ALA A 195 9.19 0.94 -21.58
C ALA A 195 7.80 0.78 -22.22
N GLY A 196 6.73 1.21 -21.53
CA GLY A 196 5.38 1.18 -22.07
C GLY A 196 5.20 2.08 -23.30
N TYR A 197 5.77 3.28 -23.26
CA TYR A 197 5.83 4.19 -24.41
C TYR A 197 6.61 3.58 -25.58
N PHE A 198 7.78 3.00 -25.32
CA PHE A 198 8.62 2.37 -26.33
C PHE A 198 7.95 1.17 -26.99
N ILE A 199 7.32 0.28 -26.21
CA ILE A 199 6.55 -0.86 -26.72
C ILE A 199 5.39 -0.36 -27.58
N MET A 200 4.65 0.65 -27.12
CA MET A 200 3.57 1.22 -27.93
C MET A 200 4.07 1.89 -29.19
N TRP A 201 5.20 2.58 -29.16
CA TRP A 201 5.83 3.17 -30.34
C TRP A 201 6.22 2.09 -31.37
N MET A 202 6.83 0.99 -30.93
CA MET A 202 7.16 -0.14 -31.81
C MET A 202 5.91 -0.83 -32.38
N ARG A 203 4.82 -0.93 -31.61
CA ARG A 203 3.58 -1.61 -32.04
C ARG A 203 2.69 -0.71 -32.91
N LEU A 204 2.61 0.58 -32.63
CA LEU A 204 1.76 1.57 -33.33
C LEU A 204 2.50 2.33 -34.43
N GLY A 205 3.80 2.09 -34.62
CA GLY A 205 4.56 2.54 -35.80
C GLY A 205 4.07 1.95 -37.12
N ILE A 206 3.01 1.12 -37.11
CA ILE A 206 2.42 0.45 -38.28
C ILE A 206 0.97 0.91 -38.57
N SER A 207 0.27 1.65 -37.69
CA SER A 207 -1.11 2.08 -37.99
C SER A 207 -1.58 3.40 -37.35
N GLU A 208 -2.38 4.16 -38.11
CA GLU A 208 -2.93 5.50 -37.83
C GLU A 208 -3.96 5.59 -36.68
N CYS A 209 -3.75 4.88 -35.55
CA CYS A 209 -4.63 4.99 -34.37
C CYS A 209 -3.95 5.72 -33.21
N ARG A 210 -3.57 6.99 -33.43
CA ARG A 210 -2.75 7.79 -32.50
C ARG A 210 -3.54 8.52 -31.39
N LEU A 211 -4.82 8.86 -31.61
CA LEU A 211 -5.54 9.82 -30.74
C LEU A 211 -6.43 9.18 -29.67
N HIS A 212 -7.10 8.06 -29.98
CA HIS A 212 -8.09 7.46 -29.07
C HIS A 212 -7.45 6.70 -27.89
N MET A 213 -6.22 6.19 -28.05
CA MET A 213 -5.55 5.39 -27.03
C MET A 213 -4.82 6.24 -25.98
N GLY A 214 -4.36 7.45 -26.36
CA GLY A 214 -3.70 8.37 -25.45
C GLY A 214 -4.58 8.84 -24.28
N LEU A 215 -5.90 8.97 -24.48
CA LEU A 215 -6.84 9.37 -23.43
C LEU A 215 -7.11 8.25 -22.41
N LYS A 216 -7.29 7.01 -22.87
CA LYS A 216 -7.49 5.85 -21.95
C LYS A 216 -6.24 5.58 -21.11
N MET A 217 -5.06 5.76 -21.71
CA MET A 217 -3.79 5.59 -21.02
C MET A 217 -3.58 6.69 -19.96
N LYS A 218 -3.84 7.96 -20.28
CA LYS A 218 -3.77 9.04 -19.29
C LYS A 218 -4.67 8.80 -18.06
N SER A 219 -5.87 8.24 -18.26
CA SER A 219 -6.79 7.90 -17.16
C SER A 219 -6.22 6.79 -16.26
N LEU A 220 -5.72 5.69 -16.86
CA LEU A 220 -5.11 4.59 -16.10
C LEU A 220 -3.86 5.03 -15.32
N TYR A 221 -3.05 5.92 -15.92
CA TYR A 221 -1.85 6.46 -15.28
C TYR A 221 -2.15 7.48 -14.19
N LEU A 222 -3.15 8.35 -14.36
CA LEU A 222 -3.64 9.20 -13.26
C LEU A 222 -4.10 8.33 -12.09
N TYR A 223 -4.78 7.22 -12.38
CA TYR A 223 -5.20 6.27 -11.35
C TYR A 223 -4.01 5.62 -10.63
N LEU A 224 -3.01 5.14 -11.38
CA LEU A 224 -1.80 4.54 -10.82
C LEU A 224 -0.94 5.54 -10.05
N CYS A 225 -0.82 6.77 -10.53
CA CYS A 225 -0.04 7.84 -9.91
C CYS A 225 -0.72 8.38 -8.65
N LEU A 226 -2.05 8.62 -8.70
CA LEU A 226 -2.84 8.95 -7.51
C LEU A 226 -2.76 7.81 -6.49
N TYR A 227 -2.78 6.55 -6.95
CA TYR A 227 -2.60 5.38 -6.10
C TYR A 227 -1.19 5.31 -5.50
N THR A 228 -0.11 5.54 -6.25
CA THR A 228 1.25 5.56 -5.67
C THR A 228 1.43 6.71 -4.67
N LEU A 229 0.82 7.87 -4.94
CA LEU A 229 0.78 9.00 -4.01
C LEU A 229 -0.05 8.72 -2.75
N LEU A 230 -1.14 7.94 -2.87
CA LEU A 230 -1.99 7.49 -1.77
C LEU A 230 -1.39 6.30 -0.99
N MET A 231 -0.52 5.51 -1.63
CA MET A 231 0.13 4.34 -1.03
C MET A 231 1.52 4.65 -0.46
N GLY A 232 2.18 5.71 -0.93
CA GLY A 232 3.53 6.14 -0.50
C GLY A 232 3.55 6.93 0.82
N LYS A 233 2.60 6.71 1.72
CA LYS A 233 2.55 7.27 3.08
C LYS A 233 2.05 6.25 4.08
#